data_AF-A0A1Q9NXD9-F1
#
_entry.id   AF-A0A1Q9NXD9-F1
#
_cell.length_a   1.000
_cell.length_b   1.000
_cell.length_c   1.000
_cell.angle_alpha   90.00
_cell.angle_beta   90.00
_cell.angle_gamma   90.00
#
_symmetry.space_group_name_H-M   'P 1'
#
loop_
_entity.id
_entity.type
_entity.pdbx_description
1 polymer ?
#
loop_
_entity_poly.entity_id
_entity_poly.type
_entity_poly.pdbx_seq_one_letter_code
_entity_poly.pdbx_strand_id
1 'polypeptide(L)'
;MPGGVIIPNRIKPKDDKGYFEVITRSVFQAGFSFEVIERKWEGFKEVFSNFDPIIISKWSDADIVNALESPLIVRNPRKIKATVENAQTFLKIVKENGSFANYIDY
;
A
#
# COMPACT_ATOMS: atom_id res chain seq x y z
N MET A 1 -23.92 -22.63 1.13
CA MET A 1 -22.98 -21.85 0.31
C MET A 1 -22.01 -21.16 1.25
N PRO A 2 -20.71 -21.53 1.34
CA PRO A 2 -19.82 -20.85 2.28
C PRO A 2 -19.17 -19.67 1.57
N GLY A 3 -19.94 -18.59 1.37
CA GLY A 3 -19.47 -17.31 0.84
C GLY A 3 -19.47 -16.24 1.93
N GLY A 4 -19.00 -16.59 3.13
CA GLY A 4 -18.91 -15.64 4.24
C GLY A 4 -17.92 -14.54 3.89
N VAL A 5 -18.35 -13.28 4.00
CA VAL A 5 -17.46 -12.12 3.88
C VAL A 5 -16.35 -12.28 4.92
N ILE A 6 -15.13 -12.56 4.48
CA ILE A 6 -13.96 -12.57 5.36
C ILE A 6 -13.65 -11.11 5.69
N ILE A 7 -14.02 -10.70 6.90
CA ILE A 7 -13.61 -9.40 7.43
C ILE A 7 -12.18 -9.59 7.96
N PRO A 8 -11.18 -8.90 7.40
CA PRO A 8 -9.83 -9.00 7.92
C PRO A 8 -9.79 -8.52 9.37
N ASN A 9 -8.96 -9.16 10.20
CA ASN A 9 -8.72 -8.71 11.56
C ASN A 9 -8.27 -7.24 11.54
N ARG A 10 -8.78 -6.45 12.50
CA ARG A 10 -8.35 -5.06 12.66
C ARG A 10 -6.87 -5.06 13.07
N ILE A 11 -6.01 -4.57 12.19
CA ILE A 11 -4.59 -4.40 12.45
C ILE A 11 -4.40 -2.96 12.95
N LYS A 12 -3.73 -2.78 14.10
CA LYS A 12 -3.16 -1.48 14.50
C LYS A 12 -1.66 -1.52 14.19
N PRO A 13 -1.20 -0.83 13.13
CA PRO A 13 0.22 -0.71 12.84
C PRO A 13 1.00 -0.10 14.00
N LYS A 14 2.29 -0.44 14.09
CA LYS A 14 3.19 0.08 15.14
C LYS A 14 3.87 1.39 14.75
N ASP A 15 3.96 1.66 13.45
CA ASP A 15 4.64 2.81 12.86
C ASP A 15 3.95 3.26 11.57
N ASP A 16 4.39 4.41 11.04
CA ASP A 16 3.83 5.02 9.83
C ASP A 16 4.00 4.13 8.58
N LYS A 17 5.07 3.33 8.51
CA LYS A 17 5.27 2.38 7.40
C LYS A 17 4.17 1.33 7.37
N GLY A 18 3.83 0.76 8.53
CA GLY A 18 2.73 -0.20 8.63
C GLY A 18 1.37 0.42 8.32
N TYR A 19 1.14 1.69 8.66
CA TYR A 19 -0.07 2.41 8.22
C TYR A 19 -0.12 2.56 6.70
N PHE A 20 0.99 2.95 6.08
CA PHE A 20 1.09 3.06 4.63
C PHE A 20 0.89 1.71 3.92
N GLU A 21 1.43 0.62 4.47
CA GLU A 21 1.20 -0.75 4.01
C GLU A 21 -0.30 -1.10 4.00
N VAL A 22 -1.01 -0.85 5.10
CA VAL A 22 -2.45 -1.18 5.23
C VAL A 22 -3.32 -0.37 4.26
N ILE A 23 -3.01 0.92 4.06
CA ILE A 23 -3.74 1.77 3.11
C ILE A 23 -3.50 1.27 1.68
N THR A 24 -2.24 1.00 1.34
CA THR A 24 -1.86 0.47 0.02
C THR A 24 -2.55 -0.87 -0.23
N ARG A 25 -2.64 -1.73 0.78
CA ARG A 25 -3.36 -3.01 0.70
C ARG A 25 -4.81 -2.82 0.31
N SER A 26 -5.49 -1.85 0.92
CA SER A 26 -6.89 -1.54 0.65
C SER A 26 -7.09 -1.07 -0.81
N VAL A 27 -6.16 -0.28 -1.35
CA VAL A 27 -6.16 0.15 -2.77
C VAL A 27 -6.07 -1.05 -3.71
N PHE A 28 -5.19 -2.02 -3.42
CA PHE A 28 -5.03 -3.20 -4.27
C PHE A 28 -6.15 -4.22 -4.13
N GLN A 29 -6.77 -4.35 -2.96
CA GLN A 29 -7.94 -5.21 -2.73
C GLN A 29 -9.21 -4.70 -3.43
N ALA A 30 -9.32 -3.39 -3.72
CA ALA A 30 -10.46 -2.86 -4.46
C ALA A 30 -10.57 -3.50 -5.87
N GLY A 31 -11.56 -4.37 -6.07
CA GLY A 31 -11.77 -5.06 -7.35
C GLY A 31 -10.96 -6.35 -7.55
N PHE A 32 -10.34 -6.90 -6.51
CA PHE A 32 -9.69 -8.22 -6.54
C PHE A 32 -10.16 -9.08 -5.36
N SER A 33 -10.11 -10.42 -5.51
CA SER A 33 -10.34 -11.32 -4.37
C SER A 33 -9.27 -11.10 -3.32
N PHE A 34 -9.68 -11.00 -2.05
CA PHE A 34 -8.79 -10.87 -0.89
C PHE A 34 -7.66 -11.90 -0.94
N GLU A 35 -8.01 -13.16 -1.15
CA GLU A 35 -7.07 -14.29 -1.21
C GLU A 35 -6.00 -14.15 -2.31
N VAL A 36 -6.32 -13.49 -3.43
CA VAL A 36 -5.36 -13.25 -4.52
C VAL A 36 -4.33 -12.20 -4.10
N ILE A 37 -4.76 -11.13 -3.44
CA ILE A 37 -3.87 -10.08 -2.97
C ILE A 37 -2.99 -10.59 -1.82
N GLU A 38 -3.58 -11.34 -0.88
CA GLU A 38 -2.83 -11.94 0.23
C GLU A 38 -1.70 -12.85 -0.27
N ARG A 39 -1.99 -13.74 -1.24
CA ARG A 39 -0.98 -14.65 -1.81
C ARG A 39 0.20 -13.92 -2.46
N LYS A 40 -0.01 -12.71 -2.96
CA LYS A 40 1.02 -11.90 -3.62
C LYS A 40 1.72 -10.93 -2.66
N TRP A 41 1.28 -10.82 -1.41
CA TRP A 41 1.62 -9.70 -0.55
C TRP A 41 3.11 -9.59 -0.22
N GLU A 42 3.82 -10.70 -0.06
CA GLU A 42 5.28 -10.70 0.10
C GLU A 42 6.00 -10.14 -1.14
N GLY A 43 5.48 -10.43 -2.33
CA GLY A 43 5.95 -9.82 -3.58
C GLY A 43 5.68 -8.33 -3.66
N PHE A 44 4.56 -7.86 -3.08
CA PHE A 44 4.31 -6.43 -2.95
C PHE A 44 5.30 -5.76 -2.00
N LYS A 45 5.62 -6.38 -0.85
CA LYS A 45 6.63 -5.84 0.07
C LYS A 45 7.98 -5.68 -0.62
N GLU A 46 8.40 -6.66 -1.41
CA GLU A 46 9.64 -6.58 -2.19
C GLU A 46 9.61 -5.43 -3.19
N VAL A 47 8.61 -5.39 -4.07
CA VAL A 47 8.52 -4.39 -5.15
C VAL A 47 8.35 -2.98 -4.59
N PHE A 48 7.57 -2.81 -3.53
CA PHE A 48 7.33 -1.51 -2.90
C PHE A 48 8.30 -1.20 -1.76
N SER A 49 9.51 -1.76 -1.74
CA SER A 49 10.56 -1.39 -0.76
C SER A 49 10.06 -1.43 0.70
N ASN A 50 9.39 -2.52 1.08
CA ASN A 50 8.71 -2.73 2.37
C ASN A 50 7.76 -1.59 2.75
N PHE A 51 7.09 -1.00 1.75
CA PHE A 51 6.14 0.09 1.93
C PHE A 51 6.73 1.31 2.64
N ASP A 52 8.01 1.62 2.39
CA ASP A 52 8.61 2.87 2.89
C ASP A 52 8.09 4.08 2.09
N PRO A 53 7.25 4.96 2.69
CA PRO A 53 6.67 6.09 1.97
C PRO A 53 7.73 7.11 1.55
N ILE A 54 8.89 7.18 2.22
CA ILE A 54 10.01 8.07 1.86
C ILE A 54 10.67 7.61 0.56
N ILE A 55 10.78 6.30 0.36
CA ILE A 55 11.34 5.73 -0.87
C ILE A 55 10.33 5.86 -2.00
N ILE A 56 9.09 5.39 -1.76
CA ILE A 56 8.05 5.33 -2.79
C ILE A 56 7.66 6.72 -3.29
N SER A 57 7.60 7.73 -2.42
CA SER A 57 7.26 9.10 -2.82
C SER A 57 8.24 9.71 -3.85
N LYS A 58 9.44 9.14 -3.98
CA LYS A 58 10.51 9.58 -4.88
C LYS A 58 10.62 8.73 -6.14
N TRP A 59 9.75 7.73 -6.33
CA TRP A 59 9.75 6.91 -7.53
C TRP A 59 9.57 7.77 -8.78
N SER A 60 10.46 7.53 -9.74
CA SER A 60 10.40 8.08 -11.09
C SER A 60 9.45 7.27 -11.98
N ASP A 61 9.20 7.76 -13.19
CA ASP A 61 8.47 7.00 -14.20
C ASP A 61 9.17 5.66 -14.52
N ALA A 62 10.50 5.61 -14.47
CA ALA A 62 11.25 4.38 -14.67
C ALA A 62 11.00 3.36 -13.55
N ASP A 63 10.93 3.81 -12.29
CA ASP A 63 10.61 2.93 -11.16
C ASP A 63 9.19 2.37 -11.27
N ILE A 64 8.23 3.19 -11.72
CA ILE A 64 6.86 2.76 -11.98
C ILE A 64 6.81 1.72 -13.10
N VAL A 65 7.59 1.90 -14.18
CA VAL A 65 7.71 0.90 -15.26
C VAL A 65 8.31 -0.40 -14.74
N ASN A 66 9.39 -0.33 -13.94
CA ASN A 66 10.00 -1.52 -13.32
C ASN A 66 9.00 -2.27 -12.44
N ALA A 67 8.21 -1.56 -11.63
CA ALA A 67 7.15 -2.17 -10.83
C ALA A 67 6.07 -2.83 -11.70
N LEU A 68 5.72 -2.21 -12.84
CA LEU A 68 4.77 -2.77 -13.80
C LEU A 68 5.25 -4.03 -14.51
N GLU A 69 6.55 -4.25 -14.60
CA GLU A 69 7.13 -5.46 -15.21
C GLU A 69 7.19 -6.63 -14.21
N SER A 70 7.16 -6.35 -12.91
CA SER A 70 7.28 -7.39 -11.89
C SER A 70 6.09 -8.36 -11.91
N PRO A 71 6.35 -9.68 -12.08
CA PRO A 71 5.29 -10.70 -12.03
C PRO A 71 4.79 -10.96 -10.61
N LEU A 72 5.51 -10.44 -9.60
CA LEU A 72 5.22 -10.66 -8.19
C LEU A 72 3.92 -9.95 -7.77
N ILE A 73 3.62 -8.79 -8.36
CA ILE A 73 2.46 -7.98 -7.99
C ILE A 73 1.32 -8.04 -9.00
N VAL A 74 0.23 -7.32 -8.71
CA VAL A 74 -0.83 -7.02 -9.68
C VAL A 74 -0.39 -5.81 -10.50
N ARG A 75 -0.15 -6.01 -11.79
CA ARG A 75 0.36 -5.02 -12.73
C ARG A 75 -0.73 -4.04 -13.19
N ASN A 76 -1.21 -3.21 -12.28
CA ASN A 76 -2.21 -2.18 -12.56
C ASN A 76 -1.56 -0.78 -12.53
N PRO A 77 -1.41 -0.11 -13.69
CA PRO A 77 -0.68 1.16 -13.78
C PRO A 77 -1.34 2.28 -12.98
N ARG A 78 -2.67 2.31 -12.90
CA ARG A 78 -3.39 3.35 -12.14
C ARG A 78 -3.14 3.18 -10.63
N LYS A 79 -3.17 1.94 -10.13
CA LYS A 79 -2.95 1.67 -8.70
C LYS A 79 -1.50 1.90 -8.28
N ILE A 80 -0.54 1.55 -9.15
CA ILE A 80 0.89 1.79 -8.87
C ILE A 80 1.17 3.29 -8.82
N LYS A 81 0.71 4.06 -9.81
CA LYS A 81 0.82 5.53 -9.81
C LYS A 81 0.15 6.17 -8.59
N ALA A 82 -1.07 5.74 -8.28
CA ALA A 82 -1.78 6.19 -7.09
C ALA A 82 -1.01 5.88 -5.80
N THR A 83 -0.27 4.76 -5.72
CA THR A 83 0.55 4.43 -4.54
C THR A 83 1.69 5.44 -4.35
N VAL A 84 2.31 5.91 -5.43
CA VAL A 84 3.35 6.97 -5.39
C VAL A 84 2.76 8.31 -4.94
N GLU A 85 1.64 8.73 -5.53
CA GLU A 85 0.92 9.95 -5.15
C GLU A 85 0.43 9.90 -3.69
N ASN A 86 -0.05 8.74 -3.26
CA ASN A 86 -0.45 8.49 -1.89
C ASN A 86 0.73 8.57 -0.93
N ALA A 87 1.92 8.06 -1.30
CA ALA A 87 3.12 8.19 -0.45
C ALA A 87 3.49 9.67 -0.23
N GLN A 88 3.43 10.49 -1.28
CA GLN A 88 3.68 11.93 -1.18
C GLN A 88 2.65 12.63 -0.28
N THR A 89 1.37 12.28 -0.41
CA THR A 89 0.30 12.85 0.42
C THR A 89 0.40 12.38 1.87
N PHE A 90 0.69 11.10 2.08
CA PHE A 90 0.89 10.48 3.38
C PHE A 90 2.01 11.17 4.16
N LEU A 91 3.15 11.44 3.52
CA LEU A 91 4.26 12.15 4.16
C LEU A 91 3.91 13.60 4.55
N LYS A 92 3.06 14.29 3.78
CA LYS A 92 2.56 15.62 4.16
C LYS A 92 1.72 15.54 5.43
N ILE A 93 0.79 14.57 5.48
CA ILE A 93 -0.05 14.33 6.66
C ILE A 93 0.81 14.01 7.89
N VAL A 94 1.78 13.09 7.76
CA VAL A 94 2.71 12.75 8.84
C VAL A 94 3.50 13.96 9.31
N LYS A 95 3.97 14.80 8.38
CA LYS A 95 4.71 16.03 8.72
C LYS A 95 3.85 17.03 9.49
N GLU A 96 2.57 17.18 9.14
CA GLU A 96 1.65 18.13 9.78
C GLU A 96 1.15 17.65 11.15
N ASN A 97 1.02 16.33 11.35
CA ASN A 97 0.39 15.73 12.53
C ASN A 97 1.39 14.99 13.45
N GLY A 98 2.67 14.93 13.07
CA GLY A 98 3.75 14.22 13.76
C GLY A 98 3.78 12.71 13.51
N SER A 99 2.64 12.07 13.29
CA SER A 99 2.51 10.68 12.82
C SER A 99 1.18 10.47 12.11
N PHE A 100 1.06 9.39 11.34
CA PHE A 100 -0.21 9.04 10.73
C PHE A 100 -1.22 8.52 11.76
N ALA A 101 -0.74 7.84 12.82
CA ALA A 101 -1.57 7.42 13.95
C ALA A 101 -2.29 8.61 14.59
N ASN A 102 -1.57 9.72 14.83
CA ASN A 102 -2.16 10.94 15.37
C ASN A 102 -3.25 11.48 14.46
N TYR A 103 -3.05 11.48 13.15
CA TYR A 103 -4.04 12.01 12.20
C TYR A 103 -5.38 11.24 12.23
N ILE A 104 -5.35 9.91 12.37
CA ILE A 104 -6.57 9.08 12.32
C ILE A 104 -7.26 8.86 13.67
N ASP A 105 -6.55 9.09 14.79
CA ASP A 105 -7.09 8.95 16.14
C ASP A 105 -7.77 10.25 16.63
N TYR A 106 -7.83 11.29 15.79
CA TYR A 106 -8.61 12.54 15.98
C TYR A 106 -10.07 12.37 15.52
#